data_AF-A0A4V2XXF9-F1
#
_entry.id   AF-A0A4V2XXF9-F1
#
_cell.length_a   1.000
_cell.length_b   1.000
_cell.length_c   1.000
_cell.angle_alpha   90.00
_cell.angle_beta   90.00
_cell.angle_gamma   90.00
#
_symmetry.space_group_name_H-M   'P 1'
#
loop_
_entity.id
_entity.type
_entity.pdbx_description
1 polymer ?
#
loop_
_entity_poly.entity_id
_entity_poly.type
_entity_poly.pdbx_seq_one_letter_code
_entity_poly.pdbx_strand_id
1 'polypeptide(L)'
;MVNDPSLAKGARKVKRRGVTGVKTLTYRVTYTNGKATDRKLLSEVVTRKPVARVIAIGTKRKRQCDPNYSGACVPITSDVDCAGGSGNGPGYVQGPVRVVGSDIYDLDRDGDGIACDS
;
A
#
# COMPACT_ATOMS: atom_id res chain seq x y z
N MET A 1 6.95 -10.30 4.88
CA MET A 1 6.08 -9.36 4.13
C MET A 1 6.95 -8.54 3.20
N VAL A 2 6.39 -7.82 2.23
CA VAL A 2 7.14 -6.94 1.33
C VAL A 2 6.47 -5.59 1.24
N ASN A 3 7.23 -4.51 1.13
CA ASN A 3 6.67 -3.17 0.95
C ASN A 3 6.26 -2.96 -0.52
N ASP A 4 5.16 -2.24 -0.72
CA ASP A 4 4.62 -1.94 -2.05
C ASP A 4 4.24 -0.45 -2.14
N PRO A 5 5.03 0.38 -2.85
CA PRO A 5 4.79 1.81 -2.97
C PRO A 5 3.60 2.15 -3.89
N SER A 6 3.03 1.17 -4.60
CA SER A 6 1.83 1.38 -5.41
C SER A 6 0.55 1.30 -4.59
N LEU A 7 0.57 0.62 -3.44
CA LEU A 7 -0.57 0.44 -2.56
C LEU A 7 -0.61 1.54 -1.48
N ALA A 8 -1.82 2.03 -1.19
CA ALA A 8 -2.06 3.02 -0.13
C ALA A 8 -1.41 2.58 1.20
N LYS A 9 -0.81 3.53 1.92
CA LYS A 9 -0.14 3.25 3.20
C LYS A 9 -1.05 2.44 4.14
N GLY A 10 -0.56 1.28 4.60
CA GLY A 10 -1.28 0.38 5.50
C GLY A 10 -2.16 -0.68 4.82
N ALA A 11 -2.45 -0.55 3.51
CA ALA A 11 -3.19 -1.56 2.77
C ALA A 11 -2.41 -2.89 2.72
N ARG A 12 -3.12 -4.02 2.73
CA ARG A 12 -2.52 -5.35 2.66
C ARG A 12 -3.02 -6.10 1.44
N LYS A 13 -2.13 -6.66 0.64
CA LYS A 13 -2.48 -7.48 -0.54
C LYS A 13 -1.66 -8.76 -0.59
N VAL A 14 -2.28 -9.88 -0.96
CA VAL A 14 -1.52 -11.12 -1.18
C VAL A 14 -0.80 -11.01 -2.52
N LYS A 15 0.55 -10.92 -2.49
CA LYS A 15 1.38 -10.90 -3.69
C LYS A 15 1.67 -12.32 -4.20
N ARG A 16 1.80 -13.27 -3.27
CA ARG A 16 1.95 -14.69 -3.59
C ARG A 16 1.21 -15.53 -2.56
N ARG A 17 0.38 -16.46 -3.03
CA ARG A 17 -0.27 -17.44 -2.15
C ARG A 17 0.77 -18.41 -1.61
N GLY A 18 0.58 -18.85 -0.37
CA GLY A 18 1.39 -19.92 0.18
C GLY A 18 0.91 -21.26 -0.35
N VAL A 19 1.81 -22.23 -0.40
CA VAL A 19 1.49 -23.61 -0.77
C VAL A 19 2.12 -24.54 0.25
N THR A 20 1.35 -25.52 0.74
CA THR A 20 1.84 -26.49 1.70
C THR A 20 2.90 -27.38 1.06
N GLY A 21 3.90 -27.79 1.86
CA GLY A 21 4.88 -28.78 1.46
C GLY A 21 4.32 -30.20 1.57
N VAL A 22 5.10 -31.17 1.10
CA VAL A 22 4.81 -32.60 1.27
C VAL A 22 5.99 -33.26 1.93
N LYS A 23 5.69 -34.09 2.94
CA LYS A 23 6.63 -34.93 3.65
C LYS A 23 6.18 -36.37 3.50
N THR A 24 7.07 -37.23 3.03
CA THR A 24 6.85 -38.65 2.88
C THR A 24 7.47 -39.36 4.07
N LEU A 25 6.66 -40.16 4.77
CA LEU A 25 7.06 -40.95 5.92
C LEU A 25 7.03 -42.43 5.53
N THR A 26 8.17 -43.11 5.64
CA THR A 26 8.27 -44.54 5.36
C THR A 26 8.29 -45.31 6.67
N TYR A 27 7.42 -46.31 6.81
CA TYR A 27 7.31 -47.11 8.02
C TYR A 27 7.55 -48.58 7.73
N ARG A 28 8.19 -49.25 8.69
CA ARG A 28 8.12 -50.70 8.83
C ARG A 28 6.93 -51.02 9.72
N VAL A 29 6.01 -51.83 9.22
CA VAL A 29 4.86 -52.30 10.01
C VAL A 29 5.03 -53.80 10.23
N THR A 30 4.96 -54.22 11.49
CA THR A 30 4.99 -55.63 11.89
C THR A 30 3.56 -56.12 12.03
N TYR A 31 3.28 -57.31 11.48
CA TYR A 31 1.96 -57.94 11.55
C TYR A 31 2.05 -59.28 12.28
N THR A 32 1.04 -59.58 13.08
CA THR A 32 0.85 -60.89 13.70
C THR A 32 -0.58 -61.33 13.42
N ASN A 33 -0.75 -62.49 12.80
CA ASN A 33 -2.07 -63.00 12.38
C ASN A 33 -2.86 -61.99 11.52
N GLY A 34 -2.17 -61.29 10.60
CA GLY A 34 -2.78 -60.29 9.72
C GLY A 34 -3.14 -58.95 10.39
N LYS A 35 -2.97 -58.82 11.71
CA LYS A 35 -3.18 -57.54 12.43
C LYS A 35 -1.86 -56.82 12.66
N ALA A 36 -1.82 -55.51 12.40
CA ALA A 36 -0.65 -54.69 12.69
C ALA A 36 -0.42 -54.65 14.21
N THR A 37 0.78 -55.05 14.64
CA THR A 37 1.17 -55.14 16.06
C THR A 37 2.27 -54.15 16.44
N ASP A 38 3.06 -53.68 15.47
CA ASP A 38 4.06 -52.63 15.68
C ASP A 38 4.26 -51.76 14.43
N ARG A 39 4.68 -50.52 14.63
CA ARG A 39 5.00 -49.58 13.54
C ARG A 39 6.23 -48.75 13.91
N LYS A 40 7.30 -48.93 13.14
CA LYS A 40 8.55 -48.18 13.28
C LYS A 40 8.76 -47.23 12.10
N LEU A 41 8.98 -45.95 12.37
CA LEU A 41 9.38 -44.99 11.34
C LEU A 41 10.80 -45.33 10.87
N LEU A 42 10.98 -45.50 9.55
CA LEU A 42 12.28 -45.79 8.94
C LEU A 42 12.91 -44.54 8.32
N SER A 43 12.10 -43.70 7.67
CA SER A 43 12.59 -42.48 7.04
C SER A 43 11.52 -41.42 6.95
N GLU A 44 11.97 -40.18 6.90
CA GLU A 44 11.16 -38.98 6.77
C GLU A 44 11.86 -38.05 5.79
N VAL A 45 11.22 -37.78 4.65
CA VAL A 45 11.81 -36.95 3.59
C VAL A 45 10.81 -35.90 3.15
N VAL A 46 11.24 -34.64 3.09
CA VAL A 46 10.45 -33.57 2.48
C VAL A 46 10.56 -33.71 0.96
N THR A 47 9.53 -34.26 0.33
CA THR A 47 9.45 -34.48 -1.12
C THR A 47 9.03 -33.22 -1.88
N ARG A 48 8.38 -32.27 -1.20
CA ARG A 48 8.07 -30.94 -1.76
C ARG A 48 8.20 -29.86 -0.69
N LYS A 49 9.03 -28.85 -0.94
CA LYS A 49 9.15 -27.71 -0.01
C LYS A 49 7.88 -26.86 -0.02
N PRO A 50 7.42 -26.36 1.16
CA PRO A 50 6.35 -25.38 1.20
C PRO A 50 6.78 -24.07 0.54
N VAL A 51 5.84 -23.37 -0.08
CA VAL A 51 6.05 -22.02 -0.60
C VAL A 51 5.43 -21.03 0.39
N ALA A 52 6.23 -20.10 0.88
CA ALA A 52 5.75 -19.08 1.80
C ALA A 52 4.77 -18.10 1.11
N ARG A 53 3.68 -17.78 1.81
CA ARG A 53 2.76 -16.70 1.45
C ARG A 53 3.48 -15.36 1.58
N VAL A 54 3.35 -14.52 0.56
CA VAL A 54 3.91 -13.16 0.56
C VAL A 54 2.76 -12.15 0.59
N ILE A 55 2.74 -11.34 1.65
CA ILE A 55 1.85 -10.19 1.77
C ILE A 55 2.63 -8.92 1.43
N ALA A 56 2.09 -8.14 0.50
CA ALA A 56 2.47 -6.78 0.22
C ALA A 56 1.79 -5.82 1.21
N ILE A 57 2.56 -4.92 1.81
CA ILE A 57 2.09 -3.84 2.67
C ILE A 57 2.29 -2.52 1.93
N GLY A 58 1.21 -1.76 1.79
CA GLY A 58 1.24 -0.50 1.09
C GLY A 58 2.05 0.56 1.84
N THR A 59 2.86 1.29 1.09
CA THR A 59 3.70 2.39 1.59
C THR A 59 3.48 3.69 0.84
N LYS A 60 2.52 3.74 -0.10
CA LYS A 60 2.19 4.96 -0.85
C LYS A 60 1.76 6.07 0.10
N ARG A 61 2.54 7.15 0.15
CA ARG A 61 2.20 8.35 0.91
C ARG A 61 0.98 9.03 0.26
N LYS A 62 0.02 9.46 1.08
CA LYS A 62 -1.01 10.38 0.62
C LYS A 62 -0.36 11.76 0.45
N ARG A 63 -0.76 12.49 -0.59
CA ARG A 63 -0.45 13.92 -0.68
C ARG A 63 -1.19 14.61 0.47
N GLN A 64 -0.48 15.46 1.22
CA GLN A 64 -1.10 16.34 2.20
C GLN A 64 -1.49 17.61 1.45
N CYS A 65 -2.79 17.92 1.46
CA CYS A 65 -3.33 19.11 0.85
C CYS A 65 -3.67 20.08 1.97
N ASP A 66 -3.51 21.37 1.71
CA ASP A 66 -3.85 22.42 2.67
C ASP A 66 -5.37 22.42 2.94
N PRO A 67 -5.80 22.41 4.21
CA PRO A 67 -7.22 22.31 4.56
C PRO A 67 -8.04 23.56 4.25
N ASN A 68 -7.42 24.71 3.97
CA ASN A 68 -8.13 25.94 3.62
C ASN A 68 -8.68 25.92 2.18
N TYR A 69 -8.29 24.93 1.38
CA TYR A 69 -8.64 24.83 -0.03
C TYR A 69 -9.25 23.46 -0.37
N SER A 70 -10.13 23.44 -1.37
CA SER A 70 -10.81 22.23 -1.84
C SER A 70 -10.95 22.18 -3.36
N GLY A 71 -11.43 21.05 -3.90
CA GLY A 71 -11.52 20.82 -5.35
C GLY A 71 -10.22 20.35 -5.97
N ALA A 72 -9.12 21.06 -5.72
CA ALA A 72 -7.76 20.64 -6.08
C ALA A 72 -6.88 20.49 -4.83
N CYS A 73 -5.80 19.71 -4.93
CA CYS A 73 -4.85 19.55 -3.84
C CYS A 73 -3.83 20.70 -3.85
N VAL A 74 -4.03 21.69 -2.99
CA VAL A 74 -3.06 22.75 -2.72
C VAL A 74 -1.92 22.18 -1.85
N PRO A 75 -0.65 22.19 -2.30
CA PRO A 75 0.46 21.68 -1.50
C PRO A 75 0.72 22.55 -0.27
N ILE A 76 1.01 21.95 0.87
CA ILE A 76 1.38 22.69 2.10
C ILE A 76 2.86 23.09 2.01
N THR A 77 3.12 24.36 1.73
CA THR A 77 4.48 24.94 1.67
C THR A 77 4.44 26.41 2.09
N SER A 78 5.57 27.12 2.03
CA SER A 78 5.64 28.53 2.41
C SER A 78 4.88 29.47 1.48
N ASP A 79 4.78 29.09 0.20
CA ASP A 79 4.17 29.90 -0.85
C ASP A 79 3.69 28.99 -2.00
N VAL A 80 2.47 29.21 -2.47
CA VAL A 80 1.81 28.43 -3.52
C VAL A 80 1.25 29.38 -4.56
N ASP A 81 1.53 29.10 -5.82
CA ASP A 81 1.06 29.90 -6.95
C ASP A 81 0.06 29.15 -7.83
N CYS A 82 -0.69 29.89 -8.63
CA CYS A 82 -1.48 29.33 -9.72
C CYS A 82 -0.57 28.83 -10.85
N ALA A 83 -0.76 27.58 -11.27
CA ALA A 83 0.00 26.98 -12.37
C ALA A 83 -0.27 27.72 -13.69
N GLY A 84 0.79 28.16 -14.37
CA GLY A 84 0.70 28.93 -15.63
C GLY A 84 0.80 30.45 -15.46
N GLY A 85 0.82 30.96 -14.22
CA GLY A 85 1.08 32.37 -13.92
C GLY A 85 2.58 32.71 -13.79
N SER A 86 2.86 33.96 -13.39
CA SER A 86 4.21 34.47 -13.14
C SER A 86 4.78 34.13 -11.74
N GLY A 87 4.31 33.03 -11.15
CA GLY A 87 4.65 32.63 -9.78
C GLY A 87 6.15 32.45 -9.56
N ASN A 88 6.59 32.69 -8.32
CA ASN A 88 7.97 32.52 -7.84
C ASN A 88 8.06 31.56 -6.66
N GLY A 89 6.92 31.01 -6.22
CA GLY A 89 6.80 30.12 -5.09
C GLY A 89 7.34 28.71 -5.36
N PRO A 90 7.65 27.96 -4.30
CA PRO A 90 8.09 26.56 -4.38
C PRO A 90 6.94 25.58 -4.70
N GLY A 91 5.68 26.02 -4.64
CA GLY A 91 4.50 25.20 -4.91
C GLY A 91 3.62 25.82 -5.99
N TYR A 92 2.95 24.96 -6.77
CA TYR A 92 1.96 25.39 -7.75
C TYR A 92 0.72 24.51 -7.65
N VAL A 93 -0.46 25.10 -7.84
CA VAL A 93 -1.73 24.39 -7.96
C VAL A 93 -2.41 24.73 -9.29
N GLN A 94 -2.99 23.72 -9.93
CA GLN A 94 -3.79 23.91 -11.13
C GLN A 94 -5.25 24.13 -10.71
N GLY A 95 -5.78 25.30 -11.01
CA GLY A 95 -7.15 25.67 -10.70
C GLY A 95 -8.19 25.14 -11.70
N PRO A 96 -9.48 25.40 -11.45
CA PRO A 96 -9.99 26.21 -10.33
C PRO A 96 -9.89 25.48 -8.98
N VAL A 97 -9.64 26.23 -7.91
CA VAL A 97 -9.54 25.76 -6.52
C VAL A 97 -10.53 26.53 -5.67
N ARG A 98 -11.33 25.87 -4.84
CA ARG A 98 -12.28 26.59 -3.97
C ARG A 98 -11.64 26.91 -2.63
N VAL A 99 -11.71 28.18 -2.21
CA VAL A 99 -11.35 28.61 -0.86
C VAL A 99 -12.47 28.22 0.10
N VAL A 100 -12.14 27.43 1.14
CA VAL A 100 -13.10 26.94 2.15
C VAL A 100 -12.74 27.35 3.58
N GLY A 101 -11.51 27.82 3.80
CA GLY A 101 -11.04 28.40 5.06
C GLY A 101 -10.53 29.82 4.82
N SER A 102 -9.27 30.06 5.12
CA SER A 102 -8.59 31.33 4.84
C SER A 102 -7.73 31.22 3.58
N ASP A 103 -7.75 32.24 2.73
CA ASP A 103 -6.83 32.33 1.61
C ASP A 103 -5.43 32.76 2.12
N ILE A 104 -4.64 31.79 2.59
CA ILE A 104 -3.31 32.03 3.20
C ILE A 104 -2.19 32.25 2.17
N TYR A 105 -2.46 31.93 0.90
CA TYR A 105 -1.53 32.04 -0.22
C TYR A 105 -1.97 33.10 -1.25
N ASP A 106 -2.99 33.90 -0.93
CA ASP A 106 -3.54 34.95 -1.80
C ASP A 106 -3.82 34.45 -3.25
N LEU A 107 -4.38 33.23 -3.36
CA LEU A 107 -4.68 32.58 -4.63
C LEU A 107 -6.00 33.04 -5.25
N ASP A 108 -6.91 33.58 -4.43
CA ASP A 108 -8.22 34.14 -4.79
C ASP A 108 -8.17 35.66 -4.65
N ARG A 109 -7.59 36.32 -5.66
CA ARG A 109 -7.26 37.76 -5.59
C ARG A 109 -8.48 38.66 -5.77
N ASP A 110 -9.51 38.19 -6.44
CA ASP A 110 -10.77 38.90 -6.63
C ASP A 110 -11.80 38.60 -5.53
N GLY A 111 -11.58 37.54 -4.74
CA GLY A 111 -12.29 37.27 -3.51
C GLY A 111 -13.68 36.68 -3.75
N ASP A 112 -13.85 35.94 -4.83
CA ASP A 112 -15.12 35.33 -5.21
C ASP A 112 -15.33 33.92 -4.60
N GLY A 113 -14.29 33.40 -3.94
CA GLY A 113 -14.23 32.08 -3.32
C GLY A 113 -13.61 31.00 -4.21
N ILE A 114 -13.16 31.34 -5.43
CA ILE A 114 -12.55 30.44 -6.41
C ILE A 114 -11.15 30.97 -6.79
N ALA A 115 -10.13 30.37 -6.19
CA ALA A 115 -8.73 30.59 -6.53
C ALA A 115 -8.34 30.00 -7.91
N CYS A 116 -7.39 30.65 -8.59
CA CYS A 116 -6.77 30.18 -9.83
C CYS A 116 -7.76 29.81 -10.96
N ASP A 117 -8.85 30.54 -11.06
CA ASP A 117 -9.88 30.37 -12.09
C ASP A 117 -9.61 31.16 -13.39
N SER A 118 -8.58 32.02 -13.35
CA SER A 118 -8.19 32.97 -14.40
C SER A 118 -6.94 32.57 -15.18
#